data_AF-A0A350D1D6-F1
#
_entry.id   AF-A0A350D1D6-F1
#
_cell.length_a   1.000
_cell.length_b   1.000
_cell.length_c   1.000
_cell.angle_alpha   90.00
_cell.angle_beta   90.00
_cell.angle_gamma   90.00
#
_symmetry.space_group_name_H-M   'P 1'
#
loop_
_entity.id
_entity.type
_entity.pdbx_description
1 polymer ?
#
loop_
_entity_poly.entity_id
_entity_poly.type
_entity_poly.pdbx_seq_one_letter_code
_entity_poly.pdbx_strand_id
1 'polypeptide(L)' 'KKKTTYMPELKSLHRFKVGDRVWHEVFGEGIILSLEDSKALVEFPSGKKSIHTAFLKPVV' A
#
# COMPACT_ATOMS: atom_id res chain seq x y z
N LYS A 1 -18.22 -3.21 -18.47
CA LYS A 1 -18.20 -2.81 -17.03
C LYS A 1 -17.34 -3.86 -16.33
N LYS A 2 -16.16 -3.63 -15.75
CA LYS A 2 -15.47 -2.46 -15.17
C LYS A 2 -14.01 -2.53 -15.65
N LYS A 3 -13.47 -1.46 -16.24
CA LYS A 3 -12.04 -1.34 -16.53
C LYS A 3 -11.41 -0.79 -15.25
N THR A 4 -10.78 -1.66 -14.45
CA THR A 4 -9.87 -1.20 -13.39
C THR A 4 -8.62 -0.71 -14.09
N THR A 5 -8.71 0.52 -14.60
CA THR A 5 -7.59 1.31 -15.09
C THR A 5 -6.55 1.32 -13.98
N TYR A 6 -5.46 0.59 -14.19
CA TYR A 6 -4.21 0.75 -13.47
C TYR A 6 -3.72 2.17 -13.81
N MET A 7 -4.22 3.15 -13.07
CA MET A 7 -3.79 4.54 -13.19
C MET A 7 -2.41 4.64 -12.54
N PRO A 8 -1.34 4.91 -13.30
CA PRO A 8 0.00 5.11 -12.78
C PRO A 8 0.16 6.53 -12.23
N GLU A 9 -0.89 7.08 -11.64
CA GLU A 9 -0.96 8.45 -11.12
C GLU A 9 -0.49 8.51 -9.66
N LEU A 10 -0.02 7.39 -9.10
CA LEU A 10 0.53 7.40 -7.77
C LEU A 10 1.93 7.99 -7.86
N LYS A 11 1.96 9.32 -7.75
CA LYS A 11 3.06 10.12 -7.24
C LYS A 11 3.79 9.32 -6.16
N SER A 12 4.80 8.53 -6.55
CA SER A 12 5.82 7.93 -5.69
C SER A 12 6.75 9.04 -5.15
N LEU A 13 6.14 10.10 -4.62
CA LEU A 13 6.72 11.13 -3.79
C LEU A 13 5.98 11.24 -2.46
N HIS A 14 4.89 10.50 -2.26
CA HIS A 14 4.40 10.26 -0.91
C HIS A 14 5.32 9.23 -0.27
N ARG A 15 6.29 9.74 0.49
CA ARG A 15 6.94 8.97 1.56
C ARG A 15 5.81 8.45 2.44
N PHE A 16 5.41 7.21 2.21
CA PHE A 16 4.61 6.44 3.16
C PHE A 16 5.18 6.67 4.57
N LYS A 17 4.32 6.69 5.57
CA LYS A 17 4.76 6.71 6.97
C LYS A 17 4.25 5.50 7.73
N VAL A 18 4.98 5.13 8.77
CA VAL A 18 4.49 4.16 9.75
C VAL A 18 3.24 4.73 10.40
N GLY A 19 2.16 3.95 10.37
CA GLY A 19 0.82 4.34 10.80
C GLY A 19 -0.12 4.73 9.65
N ASP A 20 0.37 4.93 8.43
CA ASP A 20 -0.50 5.25 7.29
C ASP A 20 -1.33 4.05 6.86
N ARG A 21 -2.56 4.35 6.43
CA ARG A 21 -3.44 3.37 5.79
C ARG A 21 -3.11 3.26 4.30
N VAL A 22 -3.00 2.02 3.87
CA VAL A 22 -2.76 1.65 2.49
C VAL A 22 -3.78 0.61 2.05
N TRP A 23 -4.01 0.54 0.76
CA TRP A 23 -4.91 -0.41 0.13
C TRP A 23 -4.13 -1.26 -0.86
N HIS A 24 -4.33 -2.57 -0.76
CA HIS A 24 -3.85 -3.56 -1.69
C HIS A 24 -5.03 -4.25 -2.38
N GLU A 25 -4.93 -4.51 -3.68
CA GLU A 25 -6.07 -5.04 -4.47
C GLU A 25 -6.52 -6.44 -4.01
N VAL A 26 -5.57 -7.27 -3.57
CA VAL A 26 -5.83 -8.65 -3.11
C VAL A 26 -6.11 -8.74 -1.62
N PHE A 27 -5.46 -7.92 -0.80
CA PHE A 27 -5.53 -8.02 0.67
C PHE A 27 -6.50 -7.02 1.28
N GLY A 28 -6.95 -6.03 0.49
CA GLY A 28 -7.76 -4.93 0.96
C GLY A 28 -6.93 -3.89 1.69
N GLU A 29 -7.55 -3.23 2.66
CA GLU A 29 -6.94 -2.19 3.47
C GLU A 29 -5.96 -2.76 4.49
N GLY A 30 -4.85 -2.07 4.71
CA GLY A 30 -3.83 -2.42 5.69
C GLY A 30 -3.14 -1.19 6.25
N ILE A 31 -2.42 -1.35 7.35
CA ILE A 31 -1.72 -0.26 8.04
C ILE A 31 -0.23 -0.51 7.98
N ILE A 32 0.55 0.49 7.58
CA ILE A 32 2.00 0.37 7.56
C ILE A 32 2.51 0.31 9.00
N LEU A 33 3.15 -0.78 9.38
CA LEU A 33 3.85 -0.92 10.65
C LEU A 33 5.34 -0.57 10.55
N SER A 34 5.94 -0.76 9.37
CA SER A 34 7.34 -0.41 9.14
C SER A 34 7.58 -0.10 7.67
N LEU A 35 8.56 0.75 7.40
CA LEU A 35 9.00 1.07 6.05
C LEU A 35 10.50 0.81 5.93
N GLU A 36 10.82 0.00 4.94
CA GLU A 36 12.17 -0.20 4.42
C GLU A 36 12.28 0.50 3.07
N ASP A 37 13.51 0.75 2.60
CA ASP A 37 13.80 1.58 1.42
C ASP A 37 12.97 1.26 0.17
N SER A 38 12.60 -0.01 -0.03
CA SER A 38 11.79 -0.46 -1.17
C SER A 38 10.51 -1.22 -0.80
N LYS A 39 10.30 -1.53 0.48
CA LYS A 39 9.17 -2.36 0.93
C LYS A 39 8.55 -1.75 2.18
N ALA A 40 7.24 -1.87 2.32
CA ALA A 40 6.55 -1.57 3.56
C ALA A 40 6.05 -2.86 4.20
N LEU A 41 6.27 -2.99 5.50
CA LEU A 41 5.61 -4.00 6.32
C LEU A 41 4.23 -3.46 6.68
N VAL A 42 3.20 -4.07 6.09
CA VAL A 42 1.81 -3.67 6.26
C VAL A 42 1.07 -4.76 7.05
N GLU A 43 0.31 -4.35 8.04
CA GLU A 43 -0.64 -5.21 8.74
C GLU A 43 -1.98 -5.15 8.03
N PHE A 44 -2.30 -6.26 7.35
CA PHE A 44 -3.61 -6.50 6.77
C PHE A 44 -4.47 -7.27 7.77
N PRO A 45 -5.81 -7.27 7.62
CA PRO A 45 -6.69 -8.14 8.41
C PRO A 45 -6.36 -9.63 8.26
N SER A 46 -5.76 -10.04 7.12
CA SER A 46 -5.27 -11.40 6.91
C SER A 46 -3.92 -11.69 7.59
N GLY A 47 -3.26 -10.68 8.17
CA GLY A 47 -1.95 -10.77 8.80
C GLY A 47 -0.93 -9.79 8.24
N LYS A 48 0.29 -9.86 8.79
CA LYS A 48 1.40 -8.96 8.47
C LYS A 48 2.09 -9.41 7.18
N LYS A 49 2.25 -8.51 6.22
CA LYS A 49 2.95 -8.79 4.95
C LYS A 49 3.87 -7.64 4.57
N SER A 50 5.09 -7.99 4.18
CA SER A 50 6.01 -7.06 3.53
C SER A 50 5.67 -6.98 2.04
N ILE A 51 5.20 -5.82 1.59
CA ILE A 51 4.81 -5.57 0.20
C ILE A 51 5.63 -4.40 -0.34
N HIS A 52 5.99 -4.46 -1.62
CA HIS A 52 6.67 -3.35 -2.28
C HIS A 52 5.77 -2.12 -2.27
N THR A 53 6.31 -0.97 -1.89
CA THR A 53 5.55 0.30 -1.82
C THR A 53 4.91 0.68 -3.16
N ALA A 54 5.48 0.20 -4.27
CA ALA A 54 4.94 0.35 -5.62
C ALA A 54 3.57 -0.33 -5.85
N PHE A 55 3.22 -1.35 -5.04
CA PHE A 55 1.94 -2.06 -5.13
C PHE A 55 0.93 -1.63 -4.07
N LEU A 56 1.30 -0.68 -3.21
CA LEU A 56 0.43 -0.14 -2.18
C LEU A 56 -0.18 1.17 -2.65
N LYS A 57 -1.48 1.33 -2.44
CA LYS A 57 -2.21 2.57 -2.73
C LYS A 57 -2.49 3.30 -1.41
N PRO A 58 -2.02 4.54 -1.18
CA PRO A 58 -2.39 5.33 -0.01
C PRO A 58 -3.90 5.57 -0.03
N VAL A 59 -4.53 5.40 1.14
CA VAL A 59 -5.91 5.80 1.39
C VAL A 59 -5.83 7.09 2.19
N VAL A 60 -6.01 8.22 1.51
CA VAL A 60 -6.00 9.57 2.13
C VAL A 60 -7.26 9.82 2.95
#